data_AF-A0A971K8M1-F1
#
_entry.id   AF-A0A971K8M1-F1
#
_cell.length_a   1.000
_cell.length_b   1.000
_cell.length_c   1.000
_cell.angle_alpha   90.00
_cell.angle_beta   90.00
_cell.angle_gamma   90.00
#
_symmetry.space_group_name_H-M   'P 1'
#
loop_
_entity.id
_entity.type
_entity.pdbx_description
1 polymer ?
#
loop_
_entity_poly.entity_id
_entity_poly.type
_entity_poly.pdbx_seq_one_letter_code
_entity_poly.pdbx_strand_id
1 'polypeptide(L)'
;PCYYGIDIPTHSELIASTHTIEEIRKYLRVDSIAYMTVETLLEAIDRPEKKFCTACFDGNYPCSFESPADNDENLKFRFDEGNGKYY
;
A
#
# COMPACT_ATOMS: atom_id res chain seq x y z
N PRO A 1 -3.92 -2.26 2.99
CA PRO A 1 -4.07 -3.61 2.36
C PRO A 1 -3.31 -3.68 1.03
N CYS A 2 -2.74 -4.84 0.68
CA CYS A 2 -2.13 -5.11 -0.64
C CYS A 2 -2.93 -6.21 -1.37
N TYR A 3 -3.23 -6.00 -2.65
CA TYR A 3 -3.97 -6.97 -3.47
C TYR A 3 -3.09 -7.77 -4.44
N TYR A 4 -1.78 -7.51 -4.46
CA TYR A 4 -0.82 -8.20 -5.34
C TYR A 4 -0.02 -9.29 -4.62
N GLY A 5 -0.57 -9.82 -3.51
CA GLY A 5 -0.03 -11.00 -2.83
C GLY A 5 0.95 -10.71 -1.69
N ILE A 6 1.20 -9.45 -1.33
CA ILE A 6 1.92 -9.11 -0.09
C ILE A 6 0.92 -9.17 1.08
N ASP A 7 1.27 -9.91 2.13
CA ASP A 7 0.42 -10.01 3.31
C ASP A 7 0.51 -8.74 4.17
N ILE A 8 -0.42 -7.80 3.93
CA ILE A 8 -0.60 -6.57 4.71
C ILE A 8 -1.94 -6.67 5.47
N PRO A 9 -2.02 -6.20 6.73
CA PRO A 9 -3.27 -6.05 7.47
C PRO A 9 -4.32 -5.20 6.72
N THR A 10 -5.57 -5.28 7.18
CA THR A 10 -6.67 -4.46 6.64
C THR A 10 -6.40 -2.97 6.87
N HIS A 11 -7.07 -2.10 6.11
CA HIS A 11 -6.84 -0.66 6.24
C HIS A 11 -7.06 -0.18 7.68
N SER A 12 -8.11 -0.63 8.37
CA SER A 12 -8.40 -0.24 9.76
C SER A 12 -7.39 -0.72 10.80
N GLU A 13 -6.61 -1.76 10.49
CA GLU A 13 -5.59 -2.30 11.40
C GLU A 13 -4.24 -1.58 11.25
N LEU A 14 -4.05 -0.77 10.21
CA LEU A 14 -2.84 0.02 10.00
C LEU A 14 -2.87 1.29 10.84
N ILE A 15 -1.88 1.50 11.70
CA ILE A 15 -1.85 2.68 12.58
C ILE A 15 -1.82 4.00 11.79
N ALA A 16 -1.08 4.03 10.67
CA ALA A 16 -0.94 5.20 9.82
C ALA A 16 -2.19 5.55 9.01
N SER A 17 -3.20 4.67 8.97
CA SER A 17 -4.45 4.92 8.26
C SER A 17 -5.50 5.65 9.12
N THR A 18 -5.36 5.56 10.44
CA THR A 18 -6.34 6.04 11.43
C THR A 18 -5.77 7.14 12.33
N HIS A 19 -4.45 7.28 12.39
CA HIS A 19 -3.77 8.22 13.28
C HIS A 19 -2.89 9.19 12.50
N THR A 20 -2.81 10.42 12.99
CA THR A 20 -1.85 11.44 12.56
C THR A 20 -0.44 11.11 13.05
N ILE A 21 0.59 11.75 12.48
CA ILE A 21 1.99 11.57 12.88
C ILE A 21 2.19 11.84 14.39
N GLU A 22 1.57 12.90 14.92
CA GLU A 22 1.64 13.26 16.34
C GLU A 22 1.00 12.21 17.24
N GLU A 23 -0.11 11.60 16.81
CA GLU A 23 -0.77 10.53 17.55
C GLU A 23 0.06 9.25 17.54
N ILE A 24 0.65 8.89 16.40
CA ILE A 24 1.58 7.76 16.28
C ILE A 24 2.81 7.97 17.17
N ARG A 25 3.39 9.17 17.16
CA ARG A 25 4.52 9.53 18.03
C ARG A 25 4.20 9.31 19.50
N LYS A 26 3.02 9.76 19.96
CA LYS A 26 2.53 9.57 21.33
C LYS A 26 2.27 8.09 21.63
N TYR A 27 1.64 7.36 20.69
CA TYR A 27 1.33 5.94 20.82
C TYR A 27 2.61 5.11 21.01
N LEU A 28 3.65 5.38 20.21
CA LEU A 28 4.95 4.71 20.29
C LEU A 28 5.84 5.21 21.44
N ARG A 29 5.47 6.32 22.10
CA ARG A 29 6.20 6.95 23.21
C ARG A 29 7.64 7.36 22.85
N VAL A 30 7.80 7.93 21.66
CA VAL A 30 9.10 8.40 21.15
C VAL A 30 9.18 9.93 21.13
N ASP A 31 10.40 10.47 21.18
CA ASP A 31 10.63 11.91 21.12
C ASP A 31 10.29 12.49 19.73
N SER A 32 10.62 11.75 18.66
CA SER A 32 10.37 12.13 17.27
C SER A 32 10.11 10.92 16.38
N ILE A 33 9.32 11.11 15.32
CA ILE A 33 9.11 10.16 14.24
C ILE A 33 8.99 10.91 12.92
N ALA A 34 9.45 10.31 11.83
CA ALA A 34 9.26 10.83 10.47
C ALA A 34 9.06 9.67 9.50
N TYR A 35 8.24 9.89 8.47
CA TYR A 35 8.10 8.97 7.34
C TYR A 35 8.94 9.46 6.16
N MET A 36 9.45 8.51 5.38
CA MET A 36 10.05 8.79 4.07
C MET A 36 8.93 9.00 3.05
N THR A 37 9.11 9.95 2.13
CA THR A 37 8.13 10.17 1.05
C THR A 37 8.24 9.08 -0.01
N VAL A 38 7.15 8.85 -0.75
CA VAL A 38 7.14 7.87 -1.84
C VAL A 38 8.12 8.27 -2.93
N GLU A 39 8.27 9.56 -3.21
CA GLU A 39 9.23 10.09 -4.18
C GLU A 39 10.67 9.76 -3.76
N THR A 40 11.03 10.00 -2.50
CA THR A 40 12.37 9.69 -1.97
C THR A 40 12.64 8.18 -2.00
N LEU A 41 11.62 7.36 -1.72
CA LEU A 41 11.72 5.90 -1.85
C LEU A 41 12.03 5.48 -3.30
N LEU A 42 11.34 6.06 -4.29
CA LEU A 42 11.54 5.75 -5.70
C LEU A 42 12.92 6.19 -6.20
N GLU A 43 13.38 7.37 -5.77
CA GLU A 43 14.74 7.85 -6.06
C GLU A 43 15.81 6.90 -5.52
N ALA A 44 15.62 6.37 -4.30
CA ALA A 44 16.59 5.47 -3.67
C ALA A 44 16.75 4.11 -4.37
N ILE A 45 15.75 3.66 -5.16
CA ILE A 45 15.82 2.39 -5.89
C ILE A 45 16.72 2.49 -7.14
N ASP A 46 16.93 3.70 -7.67
CA ASP A 46 17.82 4.00 -8.81
C ASP A 46 17.57 3.12 -10.05
N ARG A 47 16.30 3.05 -10.49
CA ARG A 47 15.84 2.27 -11.66
C ARG A 47 14.85 3.06 -12.52
N PRO A 48 15.31 4.07 -13.27
CA PRO A 48 14.44 4.98 -14.03
C PRO A 48 13.62 4.29 -15.13
N GLU A 49 14.06 3.12 -15.60
CA GLU A 49 13.37 2.32 -16.61
C GLU A 49 12.18 1.52 -16.07
N LYS A 50 12.09 1.35 -14.74
CA LYS A 50 11.06 0.53 -14.09
C LYS A 50 10.01 1.40 -13.42
N LYS A 51 8.75 1.03 -13.60
CA LYS A 51 7.63 1.56 -12.81
C LYS A 51 7.38 0.61 -11.65
N PHE A 52 7.35 1.14 -10.43
CA PHE A 52 7.05 0.35 -9.23
C PHE A 52 5.62 0.62 -8.77
N CYS A 53 4.96 -0.42 -8.27
CA CYS A 53 3.66 -0.26 -7.63
C CYS A 53 3.84 0.46 -6.27
N THR A 54 3.12 1.56 -6.08
CA THR A 54 3.12 2.37 -4.84
C THR A 54 1.80 2.28 -4.07
N ALA A 55 0.88 1.43 -4.51
CA ALA A 55 -0.50 1.37 -4.03
C ALA A 55 -0.66 1.08 -2.53
N CYS A 56 0.35 0.47 -1.89
CA CYS A 56 0.34 0.26 -0.44
C CYS A 56 0.54 1.55 0.36
N PHE A 57 1.05 2.61 -0.28
CA PHE A 57 1.31 3.92 0.33
C PHE A 57 0.27 4.96 -0.09
N ASP A 58 -0.10 5.00 -1.37
CA ASP A 58 -0.97 6.04 -1.94
C ASP A 58 -2.38 5.54 -2.32
N GLY A 59 -2.62 4.23 -2.26
CA GLY A 59 -3.90 3.60 -2.66
C GLY A 59 -4.12 3.51 -4.17
N ASN A 60 -3.21 3.99 -5.01
CA ASN A 60 -3.36 4.04 -6.46
C ASN A 60 -2.90 2.73 -7.10
N TYR A 61 -3.83 1.78 -7.23
CA TYR A 61 -3.58 0.51 -7.91
C TYR A 61 -3.51 0.70 -9.44
N PRO A 62 -2.42 0.25 -10.11
CA PRO A 62 -2.30 0.37 -11.56
C PRO A 62 -3.33 -0.43 -12.37
N CYS A 63 -3.88 -1.52 -11.80
CA CYS A 63 -4.97 -2.29 -12.39
C CYS A 63 -6.32 -1.86 -11.82
N SER A 64 -7.31 -1.69 -12.69
CA SER A 64 -8.71 -1.46 -12.30
C SER A 64 -9.37 -2.74 -11.81
N PHE A 65 -10.10 -2.66 -10.69
CA PHE A 65 -10.98 -3.71 -10.21
C PHE A 65 -12.42 -3.36 -10.64
N GLU A 66 -13.04 -4.18 -11.50
CA GLU A 66 -14.28 -3.81 -12.23
C GLU A 66 -15.61 -4.20 -11.54
N SER A 67 -15.66 -4.55 -10.25
CA SER A 67 -16.90 -5.09 -9.65
C SER A 67 -17.48 -4.26 -8.49
N PRO A 68 -18.80 -3.93 -8.50
CA PRO A 68 -19.48 -3.27 -7.39
C PRO A 68 -19.56 -4.07 -6.07
N ALA A 69 -19.13 -5.34 -6.07
CA ALA A 69 -19.09 -6.21 -4.90
C ALA A 69 -17.73 -6.20 -4.17
N ASP A 70 -16.81 -5.32 -4.58
CA ASP A 70 -15.42 -5.31 -4.15
C ASP A 70 -15.26 -4.55 -2.82
N ASN A 71 -15.54 -5.23 -1.70
CA ASN A 71 -15.08 -4.81 -0.37
C ASN A 71 -13.61 -5.23 -0.16
N ASP A 72 -12.86 -4.43 0.60
CA ASP A 72 -11.41 -4.54 0.87
C ASP A 72 -10.96 -5.99 1.21
N GLU A 73 -11.75 -6.70 2.01
CA GLU A 73 -11.48 -8.08 2.41
C GLU A 73 -11.51 -9.08 1.24
N ASN A 74 -12.44 -8.94 0.29
CA ASN A 74 -12.60 -9.91 -0.79
C ASN A 74 -11.59 -9.72 -1.92
N LEU A 75 -11.00 -8.53 -2.05
CA LEU A 75 -10.04 -8.23 -3.12
C LEU A 75 -8.68 -8.89 -2.90
N LYS A 76 -8.29 -9.11 -1.63
CA LYS A 76 -7.02 -9.79 -1.26
C LYS A 76 -6.97 -11.25 -1.69
N PHE A 77 -8.11 -11.91 -1.90
CA PHE A 77 -8.20 -13.33 -2.23
C PHE A 77 -8.52 -13.61 -3.70
N ARG A 78 -8.67 -12.57 -4.53
CA ARG A 78 -8.88 -12.73 -5.97
C ARG A 78 -7.55 -12.96 -6.65
N PHE A 79 -7.14 -14.22 -6.73
CA PHE A 79 -6.12 -14.65 -7.69
C PHE A 79 -6.73 -14.56 -9.08
N ASP A 80 -6.11 -13.77 -9.96
CA ASP A 80 -6.48 -13.72 -11.36
C ASP A 80 -6.08 -15.06 -12.02
N GLU A 81 -7.04 -15.97 -12.23
CA GLU A 81 -6.83 -17.16 -13.06
C GLU A 81 -6.74 -16.83 -14.56
N GLY A 82 -6.76 -15.55 -14.94
CA GLY A 82 -6.75 -15.10 -16.32
C GLY A 82 -5.52 -14.29 -16.71
N ASN A 83 -4.56 -14.97 -17.37
CA ASN A 83 -3.67 -14.40 -18.40
C ASN A 83 -2.25 -13.96 -18.03
N GLY A 84 -1.66 -14.41 -16.92
CA GLY A 84 -0.19 -14.59 -16.81
C GLY A 84 0.71 -13.43 -17.29
N LYS A 85 0.22 -12.20 -17.27
CA LYS A 85 0.96 -11.01 -17.69
C LYS A 85 1.29 -10.21 -16.45
N TYR A 86 2.50 -10.47 -15.97
CA TYR A 86 3.19 -9.61 -15.03
C TYR A 86 3.45 -8.26 -15.73
N TYR A 87 3.03 -7.16 -15.09
CA TYR A 87 3.63 -5.85 -15.30
C TYR A 87 4.83 -5.70 -14.38
#